data_AF-A0A0F5PQX5-F1
#
_entry.id   AF-A0A0F5PQX5-F1
#
_cell.length_a   1.000
_cell.length_b   1.000
_cell.length_c   1.000
_cell.angle_alpha   90.00
_cell.angle_beta   90.00
_cell.angle_gamma   90.00
#
_symmetry.space_group_name_H-M   'P 1'
#
loop_
_entity.id
_entity.type
_entity.pdbx_description
1 polymer ?
#
loop_
_entity_poly.entity_id
_entity_poly.type
_entity_poly.pdbx_seq_one_letter_code
_entity_poly.pdbx_strand_id
1 'polypeptide(L)'
;MVETLYSSYFGALVIDDFDPYLSDGLTNLMNGKVGVSEFQVLGFDPIVGDANWEPRNFKAELVEQDGDEARVHVSFISHTVPISVTLTLTLEPLHGWQIDHIAGVAGDKKWCTNDILALKPLDQ
;
A
#
# COMPACT_ATOMS: atom_id res chain seq x y z
N MET A 1 3.19 6.49 11.01
CA MET A 1 3.67 5.78 9.81
C MET A 1 2.62 5.83 8.71
N VAL A 2 1.47 5.13 8.80
CA VAL A 2 0.44 5.14 7.73
C VAL A 2 -0.04 6.55 7.36
N GLU A 3 -0.41 7.39 8.34
CA GLU A 3 -0.82 8.77 8.04
C GLU A 3 0.29 9.59 7.37
N THR A 4 1.55 9.36 7.73
CA THR A 4 2.72 9.99 7.12
C THR A 4 2.88 9.56 5.67
N LEU A 5 2.74 8.26 5.38
CA LEU A 5 2.77 7.73 4.02
C LEU A 5 1.69 8.37 3.15
N TYR A 6 0.43 8.36 3.59
CA TYR A 6 -0.68 8.93 2.81
C TYR A 6 -0.60 10.45 2.70
N SER A 7 -0.07 11.16 3.72
CA SER A 7 0.18 12.60 3.62
C SER A 7 1.24 12.92 2.57
N SER A 8 2.29 12.10 2.45
CA SER A 8 3.31 12.25 1.41
C SER A 8 2.72 12.04 0.01
N TYR A 9 1.91 10.99 -0.17
CA TYR A 9 1.14 10.79 -1.40
C TYR A 9 0.32 12.05 -1.72
N PHE A 10 -0.54 12.47 -0.80
CA PHE A 10 -1.53 13.52 -1.05
C PHE A 10 -0.94 14.93 -1.13
N GLY A 11 0.27 15.13 -0.61
CA GLY A 11 1.03 16.36 -0.71
C GLY A 11 1.73 16.57 -2.06
N ALA A 12 1.54 15.67 -3.03
CA ALA A 12 2.24 15.65 -4.32
C ALA A 12 3.78 15.56 -4.17
N LEU A 13 4.26 15.02 -3.05
CA LEU A 13 5.64 14.59 -2.95
C LEU A 13 5.76 13.31 -3.78
N VAL A 14 6.65 13.32 -4.76
CA VAL A 14 6.99 12.11 -5.50
C VAL A 14 7.70 11.20 -4.51
N ILE A 15 7.05 10.11 -4.12
CA ILE A 15 7.68 9.04 -3.35
C ILE A 15 8.32 8.11 -4.36
N ASP A 16 9.61 8.33 -4.66
CA ASP A 16 10.34 7.48 -5.60
C ASP A 16 10.80 6.16 -4.95
N ASP A 17 10.88 6.12 -3.62
CA ASP A 17 11.36 4.98 -2.83
C ASP A 17 10.32 4.57 -1.77
N PHE A 18 9.82 3.33 -1.90
CA PHE A 18 8.85 2.73 -1.00
C PHE A 18 9.49 1.84 0.06
N ASP A 19 10.75 1.46 -0.11
CA ASP A 19 11.43 0.49 0.75
C ASP A 19 11.34 0.85 2.24
N PRO A 20 11.40 2.13 2.68
CA PRO A 20 11.28 2.49 4.09
C PRO A 20 9.91 2.23 4.74
N TYR A 21 8.89 1.91 3.94
CA TYR A 21 7.52 1.64 4.40
C TYR A 21 7.10 0.19 4.24
N LEU A 22 7.94 -0.66 3.63
CA LEU A 22 7.64 -2.06 3.38
C LEU A 22 8.49 -2.95 4.27
N SER A 23 7.90 -4.05 4.70
CA SER A 23 8.63 -5.05 5.47
C SER A 23 9.71 -5.71 4.61
N ASP A 24 10.74 -6.21 5.27
CA ASP A 24 11.76 -7.04 4.62
C ASP A 24 11.12 -8.23 3.90
N GLY A 25 10.06 -8.82 4.48
CA GLY A 25 9.30 -9.92 3.91
C GLY A 25 8.65 -9.56 2.57
N LEU A 26 7.88 -8.48 2.53
CA LEU A 26 7.23 -8.00 1.33
C LEU A 26 8.22 -7.53 0.27
N THR A 27 9.26 -6.80 0.67
CA THR A 27 10.34 -6.35 -0.21
C THR A 27 11.02 -7.53 -0.90
N ASN A 28 11.32 -8.59 -0.15
CA ASN A 28 11.90 -9.82 -0.70
C ASN A 28 10.95 -10.53 -1.67
N LEU A 29 9.65 -10.67 -1.31
CA LEU A 29 8.64 -11.28 -2.20
C LEU A 29 8.49 -10.53 -3.52
N MET A 30 8.71 -9.21 -3.48
CA MET A 30 8.66 -8.35 -4.66
C MET A 30 9.98 -8.29 -5.43
N ASN A 31 10.98 -9.10 -5.04
CA ASN A 31 12.35 -9.12 -5.56
C ASN A 31 13.08 -7.76 -5.48
N GLY A 32 12.82 -6.97 -4.43
CA GLY A 32 13.46 -5.66 -4.21
C GLY A 32 13.13 -4.61 -5.27
N LYS A 33 12.08 -4.82 -6.08
CA LYS A 33 11.65 -3.90 -7.14
C LYS A 33 10.41 -3.10 -6.74
N VAL A 34 10.35 -2.60 -5.51
CA VAL A 34 9.16 -1.87 -5.04
C VAL A 34 9.34 -0.37 -5.22
N GLY A 35 9.13 0.09 -6.45
CA GLY A 35 8.99 1.51 -6.78
C GLY A 35 7.58 1.82 -7.30
N VAL A 36 7.21 3.10 -7.27
CA VAL A 36 5.98 3.59 -7.92
C VAL A 36 5.94 3.17 -9.39
N SER A 37 7.09 3.14 -10.06
CA SER A 37 7.24 2.68 -11.45
C SER A 37 6.80 1.24 -11.67
N GLU A 38 7.07 0.33 -10.74
CA GLU A 38 6.75 -1.09 -10.90
C GLU A 38 5.29 -1.41 -10.56
N PHE A 39 4.67 -0.66 -9.64
CA PHE A 39 3.22 -0.69 -9.50
C PHE A 39 2.53 -0.07 -10.72
N GLN A 40 3.11 0.99 -11.31
CA GLN A 40 2.62 1.57 -12.56
C GLN A 40 2.68 0.59 -13.75
N VAL A 41 3.61 -0.37 -13.79
CA VAL A 41 3.62 -1.44 -14.82
C VAL A 41 2.34 -2.30 -14.76
N LEU A 42 1.74 -2.46 -13.57
CA LEU A 42 0.46 -3.14 -13.40
C LEU A 42 -0.74 -2.26 -13.80
N GLY A 43 -0.50 -1.02 -14.22
CA GLY A 43 -1.53 -0.03 -14.52
C GLY A 43 -2.27 0.47 -13.28
N PHE A 44 -1.79 0.19 -12.07
CA PHE A 44 -2.41 0.66 -10.84
C PHE A 44 -1.44 0.70 -9.65
N ASP A 45 -1.62 1.67 -8.76
CA ASP A 45 -0.91 1.74 -7.48
C ASP A 45 -1.75 1.04 -6.39
N PRO A 46 -1.24 0.03 -5.66
CA PRO A 46 -2.02 -0.68 -4.65
C PRO A 46 -2.26 0.10 -3.35
N ILE A 47 -1.52 1.19 -3.10
CA ILE A 47 -1.70 2.06 -1.92
C ILE A 47 -2.88 3.00 -2.13
N VAL A 48 -3.09 3.45 -3.37
CA VAL A 48 -4.10 4.47 -3.71
C VAL A 48 -5.15 3.99 -4.73
N GLY A 49 -5.01 2.79 -5.29
CA GLY A 49 -5.95 2.12 -6.19
C GLY A 49 -5.93 2.59 -7.66
N ASP A 50 -5.34 3.75 -7.93
CA ASP A 50 -5.36 4.47 -9.21
C ASP A 50 -4.04 5.24 -9.44
N ALA A 51 -3.59 5.33 -10.69
CA ALA A 51 -2.40 6.08 -11.09
C ALA A 51 -2.63 7.60 -11.17
N ASN A 52 -3.89 8.05 -11.33
CA ASN A 52 -4.26 9.46 -11.40
C ASN A 52 -5.31 9.80 -10.34
N TRP A 53 -4.91 9.74 -9.06
CA TRP A 53 -5.82 9.92 -7.94
C TRP A 53 -6.04 11.41 -7.58
N GLU A 54 -7.22 11.73 -7.04
CA GLU A 54 -7.54 13.05 -6.46
C GLU A 54 -8.33 12.83 -5.15
N PRO A 55 -7.66 12.77 -3.99
CA PRO A 55 -8.18 12.15 -2.79
C PRO A 55 -8.94 13.18 -1.96
N ARG A 56 -10.08 12.77 -1.42
CA ARG A 56 -10.91 13.59 -0.54
C ARG A 56 -11.40 12.72 0.61
N ASN A 57 -11.72 13.35 1.73
CA ASN A 57 -12.26 12.67 2.91
C ASN A 57 -11.39 11.51 3.41
N PHE A 58 -10.07 11.71 3.44
CA PHE A 58 -9.13 10.71 3.95
C PHE A 58 -9.37 10.41 5.43
N LYS A 59 -9.29 9.12 5.77
CA LYS A 59 -9.32 8.60 7.13
C LYS A 59 -8.41 7.38 7.23
N ALA A 60 -7.60 7.32 8.27
CA ALA A 60 -6.88 6.12 8.68
C ALA A 60 -7.32 5.71 10.08
N GLU A 61 -7.57 4.42 10.29
CA GLU A 61 -8.06 3.86 11.55
C GLU A 61 -7.29 2.59 11.90
N LEU A 62 -6.77 2.51 13.12
CA LEU A 62 -6.25 1.26 13.65
C LEU A 62 -7.44 0.32 13.92
N VAL A 63 -7.44 -0.84 13.27
CA VAL A 63 -8.48 -1.87 13.43
C VAL A 63 -8.14 -2.79 14.59
N GLU A 64 -6.92 -3.32 14.59
CA GLU A 64 -6.40 -4.20 15.63
C GLU A 64 -4.87 -4.10 15.69
N GLN A 65 -4.31 -4.44 16.85
CA GLN A 65 -2.88 -4.61 17.07
C GLN A 65 -2.68 -5.75 18.06
N ASP A 66 -1.85 -6.71 17.69
CA ASP A 66 -1.47 -7.86 18.52
C ASP A 66 0.05 -8.06 18.45
N GLY A 67 0.73 -7.78 19.56
CA GLY A 67 2.19 -7.83 19.63
C GLY A 67 2.86 -6.99 18.55
N ASP A 68 3.57 -7.69 17.66
CA ASP A 68 4.34 -7.13 16.56
C ASP A 68 3.55 -7.06 15.25
N GLU A 69 2.23 -7.30 15.27
CA GLU A 69 1.34 -7.17 14.11
C GLU A 69 0.27 -6.10 14.35
N ALA A 70 -0.10 -5.37 13.31
CA ALA A 70 -1.20 -4.42 13.34
C ALA A 70 -1.98 -4.39 12.02
N ARG A 71 -3.27 -4.06 12.08
CA ARG A 71 -4.08 -3.82 10.89
C ARG A 71 -4.63 -2.42 10.92
N VAL A 72 -4.37 -1.67 9.85
CA VAL A 72 -4.87 -0.31 9.66
C VAL A 72 -5.79 -0.27 8.46
N HIS A 73 -6.97 0.32 8.64
CA HIS A 73 -7.90 0.59 7.56
C HIS A 73 -7.76 2.04 7.11
N VAL A 74 -7.62 2.24 5.81
CA VAL A 74 -7.55 3.53 5.16
C VAL A 74 -8.72 3.68 4.22
N SER A 75 -9.40 4.82 4.26
CA SER A 75 -10.50 5.14 3.36
C SER A 75 -10.40 6.57 2.87
N PHE A 76 -10.79 6.77 1.61
CA PHE A 76 -10.89 8.09 0.98
C PHE A 76 -11.77 7.98 -0.28
N ILE A 77 -12.07 9.09 -0.90
CA ILE A 77 -12.75 9.15 -2.19
C ILE A 77 -11.75 9.68 -3.21
N SER A 78 -11.54 8.96 -4.31
CA SER A 78 -10.79 9.46 -5.47
C SER A 78 -11.77 9.75 -6.60
N HIS A 79 -11.80 10.99 -7.09
CA HIS A 79 -12.82 11.47 -8.04
C HIS A 79 -14.25 11.27 -7.51
N THR A 80 -14.88 10.15 -7.87
CA THR A 80 -16.21 9.73 -7.42
C THR A 80 -16.23 8.31 -6.86
N VAL A 81 -15.07 7.64 -6.84
CA VAL A 81 -14.93 6.24 -6.45
C VAL A 81 -14.47 6.18 -4.99
N PRO A 82 -15.25 5.56 -4.09
CA PRO A 82 -14.77 5.28 -2.74
C PRO A 82 -13.66 4.23 -2.81
N ILE A 83 -12.57 4.50 -2.12
CA ILE A 83 -11.42 3.63 -2.01
C ILE A 83 -11.25 3.22 -0.55
N SER A 84 -11.04 1.93 -0.33
CA SER A 84 -10.78 1.34 0.97
C SER A 84 -9.57 0.43 0.86
N VAL A 85 -8.55 0.67 1.67
CA VAL A 85 -7.31 -0.10 1.72
C VAL A 85 -7.07 -0.59 3.14
N THR A 86 -6.77 -1.87 3.28
CA THR A 86 -6.36 -2.49 4.53
C THR A 86 -4.88 -2.80 4.44
N LEU A 87 -4.11 -2.23 5.36
CA LEU A 87 -2.69 -2.48 5.53
C LEU A 87 -2.50 -3.41 6.72
N THR A 88 -1.84 -4.53 6.49
CA THR A 88 -1.28 -5.34 7.58
C THR A 88 0.16 -4.89 7.76
N LEU A 89 0.50 -4.57 9.00
CA LEU A 89 1.77 -4.04 9.41
C LEU A 89 2.47 -5.05 10.31
N THR A 90 3.79 -5.10 10.21
CA THR A 90 4.67 -5.83 11.12
C THR A 90 5.65 -4.86 11.79
N LEU A 91 5.97 -5.07 13.06
CA LEU A 91 6.92 -4.28 13.81
C LEU A 91 8.32 -4.87 13.65
N GLU A 92 9.17 -4.20 12.88
CA GLU A 92 10.55 -4.61 12.67
C GLU A 92 11.51 -3.89 13.63
N PRO A 93 12.48 -4.57 14.23
CA PRO A 93 13.37 -3.98 15.25
C PRO A 93 14.16 -2.75 14.79
N LEU A 94 14.52 -2.67 13.50
CA LEU A 94 15.34 -1.58 12.95
C LEU A 94 14.50 -0.49 12.26
N HIS A 95 13.34 -0.85 11.72
CA HIS A 95 12.55 0.02 10.84
C HIS A 95 11.21 0.45 11.46
N GLY A 96 10.85 -0.10 12.61
CA GLY A 96 9.55 0.15 13.24
C GLY A 96 8.42 -0.54 12.48
N TRP A 97 7.22 0.04 12.50
CA TRP A 97 6.08 -0.50 11.76
C TRP A 97 6.29 -0.41 10.26
N GLN A 98 6.16 -1.54 9.58
CA GLN A 98 6.36 -1.72 8.14
C GLN A 98 5.17 -2.43 7.51
N ILE A 99 4.83 -2.13 6.27
CA ILE A 99 3.71 -2.77 5.55
C ILE A 99 4.16 -4.16 5.08
N ASP A 100 3.45 -5.19 5.52
CA ASP A 100 3.67 -6.57 5.11
C ASP A 100 2.65 -7.06 4.07
N HIS A 101 1.41 -6.55 4.15
CA HIS A 101 0.37 -6.91 3.21
C HIS A 101 -0.60 -5.76 2.93
N ILE A 102 -1.04 -5.65 1.69
CA ILE A 102 -1.98 -4.63 1.20
C ILE A 102 -3.18 -5.36 0.60
N ALA A 103 -4.38 -4.94 0.98
CA ALA A 103 -5.61 -5.33 0.30
C ALA A 103 -6.47 -4.10 0.07
N GLY A 104 -7.10 -3.96 -1.09
CA GLY A 104 -7.92 -2.80 -1.35
C GLY A 104 -9.10 -3.05 -2.27
N VAL A 105 -10.01 -2.07 -2.24
CA VAL A 105 -11.24 -2.03 -3.01
C VAL A 105 -11.45 -0.61 -3.53
N ALA A 106 -11.78 -0.48 -4.81
CA ALA A 106 -12.12 0.78 -5.47
C ALA A 106 -13.30 0.53 -6.43
N GLY A 107 -14.51 0.86 -6.01
CA GLY A 107 -15.73 0.46 -6.73
C GLY A 107 -15.80 -1.07 -6.88
N ASP A 108 -15.86 -1.55 -8.12
CA ASP A 108 -15.91 -2.99 -8.43
C ASP A 108 -14.52 -3.67 -8.43
N LYS A 109 -13.44 -2.88 -8.42
CA LYS A 109 -12.07 -3.39 -8.42
C LYS A 109 -11.67 -3.84 -7.02
N LYS A 110 -11.09 -5.03 -6.91
CA LYS A 110 -10.49 -5.56 -5.68
C LYS A 110 -9.07 -6.03 -5.97
N TRP A 111 -8.17 -5.88 -5.01
CA TRP A 111 -6.80 -6.36 -5.11
C TRP A 111 -6.27 -6.77 -3.74
N CYS A 112 -5.28 -7.67 -3.74
CA CYS A 112 -4.38 -7.82 -2.61
C CYS A 112 -2.96 -8.11 -3.09
N THR A 113 -1.98 -7.96 -2.19
CA THR A 113 -0.58 -8.25 -2.46
C THR A 113 -0.38 -9.65 -3.02
N ASN A 114 -1.11 -10.65 -2.51
CA ASN A 114 -1.01 -12.03 -3.01
C ASN A 114 -1.45 -12.15 -4.48
N ASP A 115 -2.52 -11.47 -4.87
CA ASP A 115 -2.99 -11.46 -6.26
C ASP A 115 -1.97 -10.73 -7.15
N ILE A 116 -1.37 -9.65 -6.65
CA ILE A 116 -0.33 -8.88 -7.35
C ILE A 116 0.92 -9.74 -7.59
N LEU A 117 1.36 -10.46 -6.56
CA LEU A 117 2.50 -11.37 -6.65
C LEU A 117 2.23 -12.53 -7.62
N ALA A 118 1.00 -13.02 -7.68
CA ALA A 118 0.60 -14.08 -8.62
C ALA A 118 0.51 -13.61 -10.10
N LEU A 119 0.29 -12.32 -10.34
CA LEU A 119 0.27 -11.72 -11.68
C LEU A 119 1.66 -11.47 -12.26
N LYS A 120 2.70 -11.43 -11.42
CA LYS A 120 4.08 -11.40 -11.91
C LYS A 120 4.38 -12.77 -12.54
N PRO A 121 4.72 -12.83 -13.85
CA PRO A 121 5.35 -14.04 -14.37
C PRO A 121 6.59 -14.31 -13.52
N LEU A 122 6.75 -15.55 -13.09
CA LEU A 122 8.04 -16.09 -12.69
C LEU A 122 8.94 -16.02 -13.93
N ASP A 123 9.50 -14.86 -14.23
CA ASP A 123 10.54 -14.78 -15.22
C ASP A 123 11.74 -15.55 -14.67
N GLN A 124 12.07 -16.58 -15.46
CA GLN A 124 13.15 -17.56 -15.36
C GLN A 124 14.54 -16.91 -15.37
#